data_AF-A0A2Z2K9E8-F1
#
_entry.id   AF-A0A2Z2K9E8-F1
#
_cell.length_a   1.000
_cell.length_b   1.000
_cell.length_c   1.000
_cell.angle_alpha   90.00
_cell.angle_beta   90.00
_cell.angle_gamma   90.00
#
_symmetry.space_group_name_H-M   'P 1'
#
loop_
_entity.id
_entity.type
_entity.pdbx_description
1 polymer ?
#
loop_
_entity_poly.entity_id
_entity_poly.type
_entity_poly.pdbx_seq_one_letter_code
_entity_poly.pdbx_strand_id
1 'polypeptide(L)'
;MVRRTSRSNIRVDGAEEVIRQLKRANAEITKEIRDLISQAAEIVFREADSRAPIGATGNTRFSLEINIGTSKKGAFYANVTVGARKGDLSASAPFYVTFYEYGSSHQPPRPFMRPSMDKSRAKVRKLLIEGVKAVVERVGA
;
A
#
# COMPACT_ATOMS: atom_id res chain seq x y z
N MET A 1 -27.32 -59.55 24.58
CA MET A 1 -25.86 -59.30 24.64
C MET A 1 -25.58 -57.96 23.96
N VAL A 2 -25.40 -56.88 24.74
CA VAL A 2 -25.26 -55.51 24.22
C VAL A 2 -23.77 -55.20 24.02
N ARG A 3 -23.33 -54.93 22.79
CA ARG A 3 -21.96 -54.47 22.51
C ARG A 3 -21.80 -53.04 23.06
N ARG A 4 -20.98 -52.88 24.10
CA ARG A 4 -20.45 -51.56 24.51
C ARG A 4 -19.41 -51.13 23.49
N THR A 5 -19.77 -50.17 22.64
CA THR A 5 -18.82 -49.52 21.74
C THR A 5 -17.96 -48.56 22.56
N SER A 6 -16.71 -48.95 22.84
CA SER A 6 -15.73 -48.03 23.42
C SER A 6 -15.20 -47.12 22.32
N ARG A 7 -15.42 -45.80 22.44
CA ARG A 7 -14.80 -44.80 21.57
C ARG A 7 -13.46 -44.39 22.17
N SER A 8 -12.37 -44.76 21.51
CA SER A 8 -11.03 -44.27 21.81
C SER A 8 -10.77 -42.99 21.01
N ASN A 9 -10.60 -41.86 21.70
CA ASN A 9 -10.17 -40.61 21.07
C ASN A 9 -8.65 -40.52 21.10
N ILE A 10 -8.01 -40.42 19.93
CA ILE A 10 -6.59 -40.09 19.81
C ILE A 10 -6.49 -38.56 19.83
N ARG A 11 -5.76 -38.01 20.80
CA ARG A 11 -5.44 -36.57 20.89
C ARG A 11 -4.00 -36.35 20.43
N VAL A 12 -3.79 -35.33 19.59
CA VAL A 12 -2.45 -34.89 19.18
C VAL A 12 -2.13 -33.63 19.96
N ASP A 13 -1.30 -33.77 21.00
CA ASP A 13 -0.84 -32.64 21.79
C ASP A 13 0.22 -31.84 21.01
N GLY A 14 0.16 -30.51 21.07
CA GLY A 14 1.12 -29.61 20.40
C GLY A 14 0.73 -29.16 18.99
N ALA A 15 -0.19 -29.83 18.29
CA ALA A 15 -0.68 -29.37 16.99
C ALA A 15 -1.37 -27.99 17.08
N GLU A 16 -2.13 -27.75 18.15
CA GLU A 16 -2.76 -26.46 18.42
C GLU A 16 -1.74 -25.34 18.71
N GLU A 17 -0.61 -25.66 19.34
CA GLU A 17 0.47 -24.69 19.59
C GLU A 17 1.13 -24.29 18.27
N VAL A 18 1.46 -25.25 17.40
CA VAL A 18 2.05 -24.98 16.08
C VAL A 18 1.10 -24.11 15.24
N ILE A 19 -0.19 -24.43 15.21
CA ILE A 19 -1.20 -23.63 14.50
C ILE A 19 -1.24 -22.19 15.04
N ARG A 20 -1.13 -22.03 16.37
CA ARG A 20 -1.13 -20.70 17.01
C ARG A 20 0.11 -19.90 16.65
N GLN A 21 1.29 -20.53 16.66
CA GLN A 21 2.55 -19.89 16.27
C GLN A 21 2.53 -19.47 14.80
N LEU A 22 2.05 -20.33 13.90
CA LEU A 22 1.88 -20.00 12.49
C LEU A 22 0.92 -18.81 12.27
N LYS A 23 -0.18 -18.75 13.02
CA LYS A 23 -1.11 -17.61 12.96
C LYS A 23 -0.46 -16.30 13.41
N ARG A 24 0.35 -16.33 14.47
CA ARG A 24 1.10 -15.16 14.96
C ARG A 24 2.13 -14.69 13.94
N ALA A 25 2.95 -15.61 13.44
CA ALA A 25 3.92 -15.35 12.38
C ALA A 25 3.26 -14.71 11.15
N ASN A 26 2.12 -15.25 10.69
CA ASN A 26 1.39 -14.68 9.56
C ASN A 26 0.88 -13.25 9.83
N ALA A 27 0.41 -12.97 11.05
CA ALA A 27 -0.05 -11.63 11.43
C ALA A 27 1.11 -10.62 11.46
N GLU A 28 2.28 -11.02 11.98
CA GLU A 28 3.49 -10.20 12.01
C GLU A 28 4.01 -9.91 10.59
N ILE A 29 4.17 -10.94 9.76
CA ILE A 29 4.55 -10.79 8.34
C ILE A 29 3.60 -9.82 7.64
N THR A 30 2.29 -9.99 7.84
CA THR A 30 1.26 -9.15 7.22
C THR A 30 1.42 -7.68 7.61
N LYS A 31 1.66 -7.40 8.89
CA LYS A 31 1.87 -6.04 9.39
C LYS A 31 3.12 -5.42 8.76
N GLU A 32 4.24 -6.14 8.75
CA GLU A 32 5.49 -5.65 8.20
C GLU A 32 5.41 -5.39 6.69
N ILE A 33 4.77 -6.28 5.93
CA ILE A 33 4.53 -6.07 4.49
C ILE A 33 3.69 -4.81 4.26
N ARG A 34 2.67 -4.56 5.09
CA ARG A 34 1.84 -3.36 4.99
C ARG A 34 2.66 -2.09 5.24
N ASP A 35 3.54 -2.12 6.23
CA ASP A 35 4.43 -0.99 6.54
C ASP A 35 5.45 -0.74 5.41
N LEU A 36 6.01 -1.79 4.81
CA LEU A 36 6.91 -1.68 3.66
C LEU A 36 6.23 -1.07 2.43
N ILE A 37 5.00 -1.49 2.13
CA ILE A 37 4.21 -0.94 1.03
C ILE A 37 3.89 0.54 1.29
N SER A 38 3.58 0.91 2.53
CA SER A 38 3.39 2.31 2.93
C SER A 38 4.65 3.15 2.67
N GLN A 39 5.81 2.68 3.11
CA GLN A 39 7.09 3.36 2.89
C GLN A 39 7.45 3.46 1.40
N ALA A 40 7.14 2.44 0.61
CA ALA A 40 7.32 2.48 -0.83
C ALA A 40 6.44 3.55 -1.49
N ALA A 41 5.18 3.69 -1.06
CA ALA A 41 4.29 4.74 -1.54
C ALA A 41 4.77 6.14 -1.13
N GLU A 42 5.34 6.30 0.06
CA GLU A 42 5.92 7.56 0.54
C GLU A 42 7.06 8.06 -0.37
N ILE A 43 7.89 7.15 -0.91
CA ILE A 43 8.93 7.50 -1.89
C ILE A 43 8.32 8.11 -3.16
N VAL A 44 7.25 7.49 -3.68
CA VAL A 44 6.55 7.98 -4.86
C VAL A 44 5.82 9.28 -4.56
N PHE A 45 5.19 9.38 -3.39
CA PHE A 45 4.49 10.57 -2.91
C PHE A 45 5.41 11.79 -2.89
N ARG A 46 6.59 11.69 -2.29
CA ARG A 46 7.54 12.82 -2.20
C ARG A 46 8.03 13.26 -3.58
N GLU A 47 8.28 12.30 -4.47
CA GLU A 47 8.68 12.62 -5.84
C GLU A 47 7.52 13.30 -6.59
N ALA A 48 6.28 12.81 -6.45
CA ALA A 48 5.10 13.42 -7.04
C ALA A 48 4.84 14.82 -6.47
N ASP A 49 4.97 15.02 -5.16
CA ASP A 49 4.76 16.31 -4.49
C ASP A 49 5.77 17.35 -4.98
N SER A 50 7.02 16.93 -5.20
CA SER A 50 8.06 17.82 -5.75
C SER A 50 7.82 18.27 -7.19
N ARG A 51 6.97 17.56 -7.93
CA ARG A 51 6.61 17.86 -9.33
C ARG A 51 5.20 18.38 -9.49
N ALA A 52 4.38 18.27 -8.46
CA ALA A 52 2.98 18.67 -8.50
C ALA A 52 2.91 20.18 -8.79
N PRO A 53 2.07 20.60 -9.75
CA PRO A 53 1.91 22.01 -10.04
C PRO A 53 1.40 22.76 -8.81
N ILE A 54 1.92 23.96 -8.57
CA ILE A 54 1.35 24.87 -7.59
C ILE A 54 0.24 25.66 -8.31
N GLY A 55 -0.95 25.75 -7.72
CA GLY A 55 -2.05 26.51 -8.29
C GLY A 55 -1.65 27.97 -8.56
N ALA A 56 -2.31 28.60 -9.54
CA ALA A 56 -1.95 29.94 -10.03
C ALA A 56 -1.91 31.03 -8.94
N THR A 57 -2.65 30.86 -7.85
CA THR A 57 -2.68 31.77 -6.70
C THR A 57 -1.58 31.52 -5.66
N GLY A 58 -0.73 30.50 -5.83
CA GLY A 58 0.25 30.06 -4.83
C GLY A 58 -0.36 29.37 -3.59
N ASN A 59 -1.67 29.53 -3.38
CA ASN A 59 -2.39 29.10 -2.18
C ASN A 59 -2.98 27.69 -2.28
N THR A 60 -3.07 27.13 -3.49
CA THR A 60 -3.59 25.77 -3.71
C THR A 60 -2.45 24.85 -4.12
N ARG A 61 -1.89 24.12 -3.15
CA ARG A 61 -1.16 22.90 -3.48
C ARG A 61 -2.17 21.80 -3.74
N PHE A 62 -2.07 21.10 -4.87
CA PHE A 62 -2.80 19.84 -5.02
C PHE A 62 -2.34 18.92 -3.91
N SER A 63 -3.27 18.42 -3.11
CA SER A 63 -2.90 17.47 -2.06
C SER A 63 -2.79 16.09 -2.68
N LEU A 64 -1.62 15.50 -2.54
CA LEU A 64 -1.47 14.07 -2.74
C LEU A 64 -1.98 13.34 -1.50
N GLU A 65 -2.47 12.13 -1.70
CA GLU A 65 -2.87 11.23 -0.63
C GLU A 65 -2.32 9.83 -0.92
N ILE A 66 -1.90 9.14 0.14
CA ILE A 66 -1.53 7.73 0.08
C ILE A 66 -2.72 6.92 0.57
N ASN A 67 -3.28 6.12 -0.34
CA ASN A 67 -4.41 5.24 -0.08
C ASN A 67 -3.90 3.79 0.02
N ILE A 68 -3.91 3.25 1.25
CA ILE A 68 -3.45 1.88 1.53
C ILE A 68 -4.65 0.97 1.74
N GLY A 69 -4.67 -0.17 1.05
CA GLY A 69 -5.77 -1.11 1.16
C GLY A 69 -5.38 -2.55 0.86
N THR A 70 -6.39 -3.40 0.90
CA THR A 70 -6.29 -4.81 0.52
C THR A 70 -7.30 -5.05 -0.58
N SER A 71 -6.86 -5.66 -1.68
CA SER A 71 -7.74 -6.03 -2.79
C SER A 71 -8.68 -7.17 -2.37
N LYS A 72 -9.73 -7.41 -3.16
CA LYS A 72 -10.67 -8.53 -2.95
C LYS A 72 -9.97 -9.90 -2.93
N LYS A 73 -8.78 -10.01 -3.54
CA LYS A 73 -7.96 -11.23 -3.60
C LYS A 73 -6.93 -11.31 -2.46
N GLY A 74 -6.98 -10.41 -1.48
CA GLY A 74 -6.06 -10.38 -0.34
C GLY A 74 -4.71 -9.69 -0.60
N ALA A 75 -4.45 -9.20 -1.82
CA ALA A 75 -3.20 -8.49 -2.12
C ALA A 75 -3.22 -7.07 -1.53
N PHE A 76 -2.19 -6.72 -0.75
CA PHE A 76 -1.98 -5.36 -0.26
C PHE A 76 -1.55 -4.43 -1.38
N TYR A 77 -2.03 -3.19 -1.34
CA TYR A 77 -1.65 -2.14 -2.28
C TYR A 77 -1.53 -0.80 -1.56
N ALA A 78 -0.73 0.09 -2.13
CA ALA A 78 -0.75 1.51 -1.81
C ALA A 78 -0.78 2.31 -3.11
N ASN A 79 -1.75 3.23 -3.19
CA ASN A 79 -1.92 4.13 -4.32
C ASN A 79 -1.54 5.54 -3.88
N VAL A 80 -0.78 6.24 -4.71
CA VAL A 80 -0.60 7.68 -4.57
C VAL A 80 -1.59 8.35 -5.52
N THR A 81 -2.53 9.09 -4.96
CA THR A 81 -3.59 9.78 -5.69
C THR A 81 -3.45 11.28 -5.52
N VAL A 82 -3.80 12.05 -6.55
CA VAL A 82 -3.81 13.51 -6.49
C VAL A 82 -5.25 14.00 -6.44
N GLY A 83 -5.56 14.93 -5.54
CA GLY A 83 -6.92 15.46 -5.37
C GLY A 83 -7.00 16.67 -4.43
N ALA A 84 -8.22 17.02 -4.02
CA ALA A 84 -8.46 17.95 -2.92
C ALA A 84 -8.15 17.26 -1.60
N ARG A 85 -7.74 18.05 -0.60
CA ARG A 85 -7.49 17.53 0.74
C ARG A 85 -8.82 17.10 1.34
N LYS A 86 -8.84 15.99 2.08
CA LYS A 86 -10.03 15.57 2.83
C LYS A 86 -10.52 16.70 3.74
N GLY A 87 -11.73 17.20 3.49
CA GLY A 87 -12.33 18.35 4.20
C GLY A 87 -12.24 19.70 3.47
N ASP A 88 -11.47 19.77 2.39
CA ASP A 88 -11.37 20.95 1.54
C ASP A 88 -12.26 20.76 0.30
N LEU A 89 -13.53 21.14 0.43
CA LEU A 89 -14.59 20.97 -0.58
C LEU A 89 -14.46 21.96 -1.76
N SER A 90 -13.34 22.66 -1.89
CA SER A 90 -13.04 23.45 -3.08
C SER A 90 -12.91 22.52 -4.29
N ALA A 91 -14.05 22.26 -4.95
CA ALA A 91 -14.22 21.33 -6.06
C ALA A 91 -13.31 21.66 -7.26
N SER A 92 -12.77 22.88 -7.32
CA SER A 92 -11.97 23.39 -8.42
C SER A 92 -10.57 22.78 -8.46
N ALA A 93 -9.90 22.59 -7.32
CA ALA A 93 -8.51 22.11 -7.31
C ALA A 93 -8.33 20.68 -7.88
N PRO A 94 -9.01 19.63 -7.37
CA PRO A 94 -8.90 18.27 -7.92
C PRO A 94 -9.38 18.15 -9.36
N PHE A 95 -10.29 19.02 -9.80
CA PHE A 95 -10.80 18.99 -11.17
C PHE A 95 -9.70 19.37 -12.17
N TYR A 96 -9.00 20.48 -11.94
CA TYR A 96 -8.01 20.99 -12.89
C TYR A 96 -6.70 20.19 -12.93
N VAL A 97 -6.29 19.52 -11.84
CA VAL A 97 -5.04 18.73 -11.84
C VAL A 97 -5.07 17.56 -12.82
N THR A 98 -6.25 16.98 -13.05
CA THR A 98 -6.41 15.88 -14.01
C THR A 98 -6.17 16.37 -15.43
N PHE A 99 -6.71 17.53 -15.80
CA PHE A 99 -6.46 18.17 -17.09
C PHE A 99 -5.02 18.68 -17.22
N TYR A 100 -4.34 18.93 -16.10
CA TYR A 100 -2.91 19.22 -16.13
C TYR A 100 -2.08 17.98 -16.51
N GLU A 101 -2.32 16.84 -15.85
CA GLU A 101 -1.60 15.58 -16.13
C GLU A 101 -1.84 15.09 -17.57
N TYR A 102 -3.09 15.05 -18.01
CA TYR A 102 -3.50 14.41 -19.27
C TYR A 102 -3.77 15.39 -20.42
N GLY A 103 -3.79 16.69 -20.14
CA GLY A 103 -4.13 17.71 -21.13
C GLY A 103 -5.64 17.92 -21.28
N SER A 104 -5.98 18.89 -22.12
CA SER A 104 -7.35 19.20 -22.55
C SER A 104 -7.31 19.75 -23.99
N SER A 105 -8.47 20.02 -24.58
CA SER A 105 -8.54 20.63 -25.91
C SER A 105 -7.78 21.97 -26.04
N HIS A 106 -7.55 22.66 -24.93
CA HIS A 106 -6.90 23.97 -24.90
C HIS A 106 -5.50 23.96 -24.26
N GLN A 107 -5.02 22.81 -23.76
CA GLN A 107 -3.73 22.71 -23.08
C GLN A 107 -3.08 21.34 -23.31
N PRO A 108 -1.81 21.27 -23.73
CA PRO A 108 -1.10 19.98 -23.85
C PRO A 108 -0.90 19.30 -22.48
N PRO A 109 -0.76 17.96 -22.45
CA PRO A 109 -0.48 17.20 -21.23
C PRO A 109 0.86 17.61 -20.59
N ARG A 110 0.88 17.68 -19.27
CA ARG A 110 2.07 17.94 -18.45
C ARG A 110 2.16 16.87 -17.36
N PRO A 111 2.56 15.64 -17.73
CA PRO A 111 2.55 14.53 -16.80
C PRO A 111 3.59 14.72 -15.69
N PHE A 112 3.18 14.52 -14.44
CA PHE A 112 4.04 14.54 -13.27
C PHE A 112 3.93 13.24 -12.46
N MET A 113 2.76 12.58 -12.45
CA MET A 113 2.56 11.33 -11.70
C MET A 113 3.37 10.18 -12.30
N ARG A 114 3.23 9.94 -13.60
CA ARG A 114 3.96 8.84 -14.26
C ARG A 114 5.49 9.02 -14.19
N PRO A 115 6.04 10.22 -14.51
CA PRO A 115 7.46 10.47 -14.35
C PRO A 115 7.99 10.35 -12.91
N SER A 116 7.14 10.58 -11.90
CA SER A 116 7.49 10.37 -10.50
C SER A 116 7.61 8.89 -10.15
N MET A 117 6.67 8.07 -10.61
CA MET A 117 6.75 6.61 -10.46
C MET A 117 7.99 6.04 -11.15
N ASP A 118 8.28 6.47 -12.39
CA ASP A 118 9.39 5.93 -13.16
C ASP A 118 10.75 6.25 -12.50
N LYS A 119 10.93 7.47 -11.98
CA LYS A 119 12.16 7.85 -11.25
C LYS A 119 12.30 7.12 -9.90
N SER A 120 11.19 6.89 -9.21
CA SER A 120 11.18 6.20 -7.92
C SER A 120 11.27 4.68 -8.04
N ARG A 121 11.04 4.10 -9.22
CA ARG A 121 10.92 2.66 -9.47
C ARG A 121 12.09 1.84 -8.92
N ALA A 122 13.32 2.29 -9.14
CA ALA A 122 14.51 1.57 -8.67
C ALA A 122 14.60 1.56 -7.13
N LYS A 123 14.32 2.70 -6.49
CA LYS A 123 14.32 2.84 -5.02
C LYS A 123 13.22 2.02 -4.38
N VAL A 124 12.00 2.08 -4.93
CA VAL A 124 10.86 1.28 -4.50
C VAL A 124 11.15 -0.21 -4.60
N ARG A 125 11.67 -0.67 -5.75
CA ARG A 125 12.04 -2.08 -5.95
C ARG A 125 13.09 -2.53 -4.93
N LYS A 126 14.12 -1.72 -4.70
CA LYS A 126 15.17 -2.03 -3.73
C LYS A 126 14.59 -2.16 -2.31
N LEU A 127 13.81 -1.17 -1.87
CA LEU A 127 13.16 -1.16 -0.56
C LEU A 127 12.28 -2.40 -0.35
N LEU A 128 11.45 -2.76 -1.32
CA LEU A 128 10.56 -3.91 -1.21
C LEU A 128 11.31 -5.23 -1.17
N ILE A 129 12.34 -5.42 -2.00
CA ILE A 129 13.13 -6.67 -2.01
C ILE A 129 13.89 -6.83 -0.69
N GLU A 130 14.61 -5.79 -0.26
CA GLU A 130 15.39 -5.82 0.98
C GLU A 130 14.49 -5.97 2.20
N GLY A 131 13.37 -5.24 2.21
CA GLY A 131 12.37 -5.31 3.27
C GLY A 131 11.76 -6.69 3.40
N VAL A 132 11.23 -7.27 2.31
CA VAL A 132 10.62 -8.60 2.33
C VAL A 132 11.65 -9.66 2.74
N LYS A 133 12.89 -9.57 2.25
CA LYS A 133 13.96 -10.48 2.67
C LYS A 133 14.18 -10.42 4.19
N ALA A 134 14.26 -9.22 4.76
CA ALA A 134 14.44 -9.04 6.20
C ALA A 134 13.25 -9.57 7.02
N VAL A 135 12.01 -9.40 6.54
CA VAL A 135 10.81 -9.97 7.20
C VAL A 135 10.89 -11.49 7.24
N VAL A 136 11.22 -12.12 6.11
CA VAL A 136 11.31 -13.58 6.01
C VAL A 136 12.43 -14.13 6.89
N GLU A 137 13.60 -13.49 6.92
CA GLU A 137 14.72 -13.89 7.78
C GLU A 137 14.37 -13.78 9.27
N ARG A 138 13.60 -12.77 9.68
CA ARG A 138 13.19 -12.60 11.08
C ARG A 138 12.17 -13.65 11.53
N VAL A 139 11.27 -14.04 10.64
CA VAL A 139 10.16 -14.97 10.97
C VAL A 139 10.55 -16.43 10.78
N GLY A 140 11.54 -16.69 9.91
CA GLY A 140 12.13 -18.01 9.72
C GLY A 140 13.22 -18.39 10.73
N ALA A 141 13.71 -17.41 11.52
CA ALA A 141 14.65 -17.61 12.63
C ALA A 141 13.89 -17.87 13.94
#